data_AF-A0A8G2C7Y5-F1
#
_entry.id   AF-A0A8G2C7Y5-F1
#
_cell.length_a   1.000
_cell.length_b   1.000
_cell.length_c   1.000
_cell.angle_alpha   90.00
_cell.angle_beta   90.00
_cell.angle_gamma   90.00
#
_symmetry.space_group_name_H-M   'P 1'
#
loop_
_entity.id
_entity.type
_entity.pdbx_description
1 polymer ?
#
loop_
_entity_poly.entity_id
_entity_poly.type
_entity_poly.pdbx_seq_one_letter_code
_entity_poly.pdbx_strand_id
1 'polypeptide(L)'
;MMSREKEVFVKAILTELEDDNLAIFAGAGLSAGAGFVDWKTLLEPLAEDLSLDISKVTDLVALAQYHCNENCDNRSKINDIILNKFSQKKDTTPTHSVLSSLPISTYWTTNYDKLIELALAERGKCVDVKHTNEHLTLTKRGRDAVVYKMHGDVDHPNNAILTKDDYEQYHLKMEHYLSALKGDLISKTFIFIGFSFTDPNLDYILSRVRVAYEKNQRQHYCFVRSVKEYECNSNADYEYNMRKQELFINDLKRFGIKAIKVEEYFEITELLREIESRYKRKTVFISGAAHEYNDWSEEDALFFLNNLSSDLIKKNFKIVSGFGLGVGSSIISGALEEIYLRGASHSAEQLILRPFPYQEVKSDNLKQCYTQYRSDMISHAGIAVFLFGNKKLKDGTLAMSDGMSEEFEICLQHGIPIILVGATGYITKELLEEYLDKEELPNDFKNYLIQLDKVSDIKELNELLLEAIQHTCKMERLKYA
;
A
#
# COMPACT_ATOMS: atom_id res chain seq x y z
N MET A 1 -12.06 5.03 -17.33
CA MET A 1 -12.02 6.26 -16.51
C MET A 1 -12.70 6.02 -15.17
N MET A 2 -12.02 6.39 -14.09
CA MET A 2 -12.52 6.23 -12.72
C MET A 2 -13.66 7.22 -12.42
N SER A 3 -14.65 6.82 -11.62
CA SER A 3 -15.75 7.72 -11.23
C SER A 3 -15.25 8.87 -10.37
N ARG A 4 -15.92 10.03 -10.41
CA ARG A 4 -15.58 11.21 -9.59
C ARG A 4 -15.49 10.87 -8.09
N GLU A 5 -16.37 9.99 -7.60
CA GLU A 5 -16.36 9.58 -6.20
C GLU A 5 -15.11 8.77 -5.84
N LYS A 6 -14.72 7.82 -6.68
CA LYS A 6 -13.51 7.01 -6.50
C LYS A 6 -12.25 7.89 -6.57
N GLU A 7 -12.21 8.88 -7.45
CA GLU A 7 -11.10 9.86 -7.53
C GLU A 7 -10.97 10.72 -6.27
N VAL A 8 -12.09 11.19 -5.70
CA VAL A 8 -12.09 11.92 -4.42
C VAL A 8 -11.60 11.02 -3.29
N PHE A 9 -12.00 9.76 -3.27
CA PHE A 9 -11.52 8.77 -2.30
C PHE A 9 -9.99 8.57 -2.42
N VAL A 10 -9.48 8.28 -3.63
CA VAL A 10 -8.05 8.08 -3.87
C VAL A 10 -7.24 9.28 -3.37
N LYS A 11 -7.66 10.51 -3.69
CA LYS A 11 -6.99 11.73 -3.21
C LYS A 11 -6.98 11.83 -1.69
N ALA A 12 -8.11 11.56 -1.04
CA ALA A 12 -8.18 11.61 0.42
C ALA A 12 -7.26 10.58 1.08
N ILE A 13 -7.24 9.33 0.57
CA ILE A 13 -6.38 8.28 1.10
C ILE A 13 -4.90 8.57 0.88
N LEU A 14 -4.53 9.17 -0.26
CA LEU A 14 -3.14 9.57 -0.50
C LEU A 14 -2.63 10.56 0.54
N THR A 15 -3.45 11.56 0.91
CA THR A 15 -3.09 12.51 1.98
C THR A 15 -2.90 11.79 3.32
N GLU A 16 -3.82 10.89 3.68
CA GLU A 16 -3.71 10.13 4.94
C GLU A 16 -2.54 9.15 4.97
N LEU A 17 -2.09 8.66 3.81
CA LEU A 17 -0.87 7.86 3.66
C LEU A 17 0.41 8.70 3.75
N GLU A 18 0.39 9.94 3.24
CA GLU A 18 1.52 10.87 3.37
C GLU A 18 1.74 11.29 4.84
N ASP A 19 0.67 11.36 5.62
CA ASP A 19 0.68 11.75 7.03
C ASP A 19 0.81 10.55 8.03
N ASP A 20 1.06 9.33 7.54
CA ASP A 20 1.14 8.10 8.35
C ASP A 20 -0.10 7.83 9.25
N ASN A 21 -1.26 8.32 8.82
CA ASN A 21 -2.52 8.32 9.57
C ASN A 21 -3.57 7.33 9.06
N LEU A 22 -3.22 6.50 8.09
CA LEU A 22 -4.11 5.46 7.57
C LEU A 22 -4.09 4.19 8.42
N ALA A 23 -5.26 3.61 8.66
CA ALA A 23 -5.45 2.28 9.24
C ALA A 23 -6.39 1.42 8.39
N ILE A 24 -6.19 0.10 8.43
CA ILE A 24 -7.07 -0.86 7.76
C ILE A 24 -7.89 -1.60 8.81
N PHE A 25 -9.18 -1.78 8.54
CA PHE A 25 -10.02 -2.74 9.26
C PHE A 25 -10.45 -3.84 8.29
N ALA A 26 -9.94 -5.05 8.50
CA ALA A 26 -10.24 -6.21 7.68
C ALA A 26 -11.31 -7.10 8.33
N GLY A 27 -12.32 -7.49 7.54
CA GLY A 27 -13.25 -8.55 7.90
C GLY A 27 -13.01 -9.83 7.09
N ALA A 28 -13.86 -10.84 7.31
CA ALA A 28 -13.70 -12.16 6.68
C ALA A 28 -13.73 -12.11 5.14
N GLY A 29 -14.42 -11.11 4.56
CA GLY A 29 -14.48 -10.93 3.11
C GLY A 29 -13.13 -10.60 2.47
N LEU A 30 -12.15 -10.08 3.21
CA LEU A 30 -10.79 -9.87 2.68
C LEU A 30 -10.07 -11.21 2.46
N SER A 31 -10.32 -12.19 3.34
CA SER A 31 -9.72 -13.53 3.32
C SER A 31 -10.46 -14.51 2.40
N ALA A 32 -11.70 -14.19 1.99
CA ALA A 32 -12.53 -15.06 1.14
C ALA A 32 -11.85 -15.41 -0.20
N GLY A 33 -11.15 -14.46 -0.82
CA GLY A 33 -10.42 -14.69 -2.08
C GLY A 33 -9.23 -15.65 -1.96
N ALA A 34 -8.70 -15.89 -0.75
CA ALA A 34 -7.68 -16.89 -0.47
C ALA A 34 -8.30 -18.29 -0.22
N GLY A 35 -9.62 -18.40 -0.28
CA GLY A 35 -10.35 -19.63 0.01
C GLY A 35 -10.57 -19.90 1.50
N PHE A 36 -10.50 -18.86 2.36
CA PHE A 36 -11.01 -18.96 3.72
C PHE A 36 -12.53 -18.86 3.74
N VAL A 37 -13.14 -19.57 4.69
CA VAL A 37 -14.58 -19.63 4.86
C VAL A 37 -15.10 -18.37 5.53
N ASP A 38 -16.28 -17.91 5.13
CA ASP A 38 -17.00 -16.89 5.88
C ASP A 38 -17.60 -17.47 7.17
N TRP A 39 -18.20 -16.60 7.98
CA TRP A 39 -18.74 -16.99 9.28
C TRP A 39 -19.91 -17.99 9.17
N LYS A 40 -20.70 -17.89 8.11
CA LYS A 40 -21.86 -18.78 7.89
C LYS A 40 -21.38 -20.19 7.55
N THR A 41 -20.43 -20.31 6.62
CA THR A 41 -19.80 -21.57 6.25
C THR A 41 -18.96 -22.16 7.39
N LEU A 42 -18.37 -21.33 8.25
CA LEU A 42 -17.64 -21.80 9.43
C LEU A 42 -18.55 -22.55 10.41
N LEU A 43 -19.77 -22.05 10.62
CA LEU A 43 -20.71 -22.58 11.62
C LEU A 43 -21.68 -23.64 11.07
N GLU A 44 -21.65 -23.91 9.77
CA GLU A 44 -22.48 -24.93 9.12
C GLU A 44 -22.41 -26.31 9.81
N PRO A 45 -21.23 -26.84 10.21
CA PRO A 45 -21.16 -28.11 10.94
C PRO A 45 -21.83 -28.07 12.33
N LEU A 46 -21.91 -26.89 12.96
CA LEU A 46 -22.60 -26.75 14.25
C LEU A 46 -24.12 -26.71 14.06
N ALA A 47 -24.59 -26.12 12.95
CA ALA A 47 -26.00 -26.17 12.60
C ALA A 47 -26.46 -27.61 12.30
N GLU A 48 -25.66 -28.38 11.57
CA GLU A 48 -25.93 -29.78 11.29
C GLU A 48 -26.07 -30.63 12.55
N ASP A 49 -25.17 -30.46 13.53
CA ASP A 49 -25.26 -31.13 14.83
C ASP A 49 -26.58 -30.83 15.55
N LEU A 50 -27.07 -29.59 15.43
CA LEU A 50 -28.32 -29.13 16.04
C LEU A 50 -29.55 -29.42 15.17
N SER A 51 -29.38 -30.11 14.03
CA SER A 51 -30.44 -30.35 13.05
C SER A 51 -31.10 -29.07 12.52
N LEU A 52 -30.32 -28.00 12.41
CA LEU A 52 -30.74 -26.70 11.89
C LEU A 52 -30.19 -26.46 10.48
N ASP A 53 -30.99 -25.77 9.67
CA ASP A 53 -30.58 -25.31 8.34
C ASP A 53 -29.91 -23.94 8.47
N ILE A 54 -28.59 -23.88 8.25
CA ILE A 54 -27.78 -22.65 8.34
C ILE A 54 -28.31 -21.53 7.42
N SER A 55 -29.03 -21.85 6.35
CA SER A 55 -29.62 -20.85 5.46
C SER A 55 -30.75 -20.06 6.11
N LYS A 56 -31.41 -20.63 7.12
CA LYS A 56 -32.53 -20.04 7.86
C LYS A 56 -32.10 -19.40 9.19
N VAL A 57 -30.88 -19.67 9.64
CA VAL A 57 -30.32 -19.08 10.86
C VAL A 57 -30.03 -17.60 10.64
N THR A 58 -30.66 -16.74 11.42
CA THR A 58 -30.46 -15.29 11.39
C THR A 58 -29.39 -14.81 12.37
N ASP A 59 -29.22 -15.51 13.49
CA ASP A 59 -28.25 -15.19 14.54
C ASP A 59 -27.23 -16.32 14.67
N LEU A 60 -26.07 -16.11 14.04
CA LEU A 60 -24.93 -17.03 14.04
C LEU A 60 -24.25 -17.11 15.41
N VAL A 61 -24.30 -16.03 16.20
CA VAL A 61 -23.72 -15.99 17.56
C VAL A 61 -24.54 -16.87 18.50
N ALA A 62 -25.87 -16.77 18.41
CA ALA A 62 -26.78 -17.63 19.16
C ALA A 62 -26.61 -19.10 18.78
N LEU A 63 -26.44 -19.41 17.48
CA LEU A 63 -26.18 -20.77 17.03
C LEU A 63 -24.94 -21.39 17.69
N ALA A 64 -23.83 -20.65 17.74
CA ALA A 64 -22.62 -21.11 18.39
C ALA A 64 -22.83 -21.35 19.90
N GLN A 65 -23.64 -20.51 20.56
CA GLN A 65 -24.00 -20.70 21.97
C GLN A 65 -24.89 -21.94 22.17
N TYR A 66 -25.89 -22.16 21.33
CA TYR A 66 -26.76 -23.34 21.44
C TYR A 66 -25.97 -24.63 21.32
N HIS A 67 -24.97 -24.65 20.43
CA HIS A 67 -24.06 -25.78 20.30
C HIS A 67 -23.27 -26.03 21.59
N CYS A 68 -22.74 -24.99 22.23
CA CYS A 68 -22.04 -25.12 23.51
C CYS A 68 -22.98 -25.65 24.60
N ASN A 69 -24.18 -25.09 24.72
CA ASN A 69 -25.15 -25.47 25.74
C ASN A 69 -25.56 -26.95 25.62
N GLU A 70 -25.84 -27.43 24.39
CA GLU A 70 -26.18 -28.84 24.14
C GLU A 70 -25.03 -29.80 24.47
N ASN A 71 -23.78 -29.31 24.45
CA ASN A 71 -22.58 -30.09 24.72
C ASN A 71 -21.99 -29.82 26.13
N CYS A 72 -22.82 -29.45 27.11
CA CYS A 72 -22.41 -29.18 28.50
C CYS A 72 -21.34 -28.08 28.61
N ASP A 73 -21.55 -26.97 27.91
CA ASP A 73 -20.64 -25.81 27.82
C ASP A 73 -19.25 -26.14 27.24
N ASN A 74 -19.15 -27.22 26.46
CA ASN A 74 -17.91 -27.63 25.83
C ASN A 74 -17.70 -26.96 24.47
N ARG A 75 -16.59 -26.20 24.35
CA ARG A 75 -16.18 -25.51 23.13
C ARG A 75 -15.25 -26.31 22.21
N SER A 76 -14.91 -27.55 22.56
CA SER A 76 -13.87 -28.33 21.86
C SER A 76 -14.12 -28.39 20.35
N LYS A 77 -15.35 -28.66 19.92
CA LYS A 77 -15.70 -28.74 18.49
C LYS A 77 -15.56 -27.40 17.77
N ILE A 78 -15.93 -26.29 18.42
CA ILE A 78 -15.73 -24.94 17.87
C ILE A 78 -14.24 -24.67 17.68
N ASN A 79 -13.45 -24.97 18.70
CA ASN A 79 -12.00 -24.74 18.67
C ASN A 79 -11.34 -25.60 17.58
N ASP A 80 -11.77 -26.86 17.43
CA ASP A 80 -11.32 -27.76 16.37
C ASP A 80 -11.71 -27.26 14.98
N ILE A 81 -12.91 -26.72 14.79
CA ILE A 81 -13.34 -26.15 13.52
C ILE A 81 -12.47 -24.94 13.15
N ILE A 82 -12.23 -24.02 14.09
CA ILE A 82 -11.38 -22.85 13.87
C ILE A 82 -9.98 -23.30 13.48
N LEU A 83 -9.37 -24.19 14.26
CA LEU A 83 -8.03 -24.70 14.01
C LEU A 83 -7.95 -25.37 12.62
N ASN A 84 -8.84 -26.31 12.32
CA ASN A 84 -8.77 -27.08 11.07
C ASN A 84 -9.07 -26.26 9.81
N LYS A 85 -9.94 -25.25 9.91
CA LYS A 85 -10.30 -24.39 8.76
C LYS A 85 -9.29 -23.27 8.54
N PHE A 86 -8.70 -22.72 9.60
CA PHE A 86 -7.83 -21.55 9.50
C PHE A 86 -6.33 -21.84 9.59
N SER A 87 -5.90 -23.02 10.06
CA SER A 87 -4.47 -23.41 10.09
C SER A 87 -3.93 -23.85 8.73
N GLN A 88 -4.78 -23.96 7.71
CA GLN A 88 -4.34 -24.31 6.36
C GLN A 88 -3.45 -23.20 5.80
N LYS A 89 -2.27 -23.57 5.29
CA LYS A 89 -1.40 -22.63 4.59
C LYS A 89 -2.07 -22.23 3.28
N LYS A 90 -2.59 -21.00 3.23
CA LYS A 90 -3.18 -20.38 2.06
C LYS A 90 -2.27 -19.26 1.57
N ASP A 91 -2.26 -19.07 0.26
CA ASP A 91 -1.53 -17.96 -0.34
C ASP A 91 -2.24 -16.63 -0.07
N THR A 92 -1.46 -15.56 0.03
CA THR A 92 -1.97 -14.21 0.21
C THR A 92 -2.71 -13.76 -1.07
N THR A 93 -3.77 -12.96 -0.91
CA THR A 93 -4.49 -12.43 -2.08
C THR A 93 -3.78 -11.21 -2.67
N PRO A 94 -4.04 -10.84 -3.94
CA PRO A 94 -3.52 -9.61 -4.52
C PRO A 94 -3.81 -8.36 -3.68
N THR A 95 -4.96 -8.33 -3.00
CA THR A 95 -5.33 -7.23 -2.09
C THR A 95 -4.40 -7.16 -0.88
N HIS A 96 -4.07 -8.29 -0.26
CA HIS A 96 -3.11 -8.33 0.85
C HIS A 96 -1.72 -7.86 0.40
N SER A 97 -1.27 -8.30 -0.78
CA SER A 97 0.02 -7.92 -1.33
C SER A 97 0.13 -6.40 -1.54
N VAL A 98 -0.91 -5.75 -2.06
CA VAL A 98 -0.93 -4.29 -2.26
C VAL A 98 -1.03 -3.54 -0.94
N LEU A 99 -1.86 -4.00 0.01
CA LEU A 99 -1.93 -3.38 1.34
C LEU A 99 -0.59 -3.47 2.09
N SER A 100 0.14 -4.57 1.90
CA SER A 100 1.44 -4.79 2.53
C SER A 100 2.56 -3.91 1.96
N SER A 101 2.45 -3.44 0.71
CA SER A 101 3.44 -2.56 0.09
C SER A 101 3.25 -1.08 0.45
N LEU A 102 2.04 -0.68 0.85
CA LEU A 102 1.76 0.67 1.34
C LEU A 102 2.41 0.91 2.74
N PRO A 103 2.74 2.16 3.09
CA PRO A 103 3.32 2.52 4.40
C PRO A 103 2.27 2.52 5.53
N ILE A 104 1.47 1.45 5.63
CA ILE A 104 0.44 1.34 6.67
C ILE A 104 1.04 0.60 7.87
N SER A 105 0.93 1.21 9.05
CA SER A 105 1.47 0.69 10.31
C SER A 105 0.41 0.08 11.23
N THR A 106 -0.87 0.27 10.94
CA THR A 106 -1.99 -0.11 11.83
C THR A 106 -3.04 -0.94 11.09
N TYR A 107 -3.20 -2.20 11.51
CA TYR A 107 -4.21 -3.11 10.99
C TYR A 107 -5.07 -3.64 12.14
N TRP A 108 -6.37 -3.57 11.95
CA TRP A 108 -7.38 -4.16 12.82
C TRP A 108 -8.11 -5.26 12.05
N THR A 109 -8.42 -6.36 12.71
CA THR A 109 -9.17 -7.46 12.08
C THR A 109 -10.00 -8.24 13.09
N THR A 110 -11.12 -8.76 12.62
CA THR A 110 -11.92 -9.76 13.34
C THR A 110 -11.61 -11.19 12.89
N ASN A 111 -10.66 -11.36 11.96
CA ASN A 111 -10.30 -12.67 11.40
C ASN A 111 -9.29 -13.41 12.29
N TYR A 112 -9.38 -14.74 12.29
CA TYR A 112 -8.45 -15.64 12.98
C TYR A 112 -7.22 -15.99 12.16
N ASP A 113 -7.33 -15.93 10.82
CA ASP A 113 -6.26 -16.29 9.88
C ASP A 113 -5.03 -15.37 9.98
N LYS A 114 -3.94 -15.78 9.32
CA LYS A 114 -2.65 -15.07 9.37
C LYS A 114 -2.28 -14.31 8.10
N LEU A 115 -3.22 -14.03 7.21
CA LEU A 115 -2.89 -13.52 5.88
C LEU A 115 -2.28 -12.11 5.91
N ILE A 116 -2.70 -11.26 6.84
CA ILE A 116 -2.19 -9.88 6.95
C ILE A 116 -0.72 -9.92 7.36
N GLU A 117 -0.39 -10.65 8.43
CA GLU A 117 0.98 -10.76 8.93
C GLU A 117 1.89 -11.53 7.96
N LEU A 118 1.38 -12.53 7.24
CA LEU A 118 2.12 -13.22 6.18
C LEU A 118 2.46 -12.25 5.03
N ALA A 119 1.49 -11.50 4.52
CA ALA A 119 1.72 -10.56 3.42
C ALA A 119 2.70 -9.44 3.82
N LEU A 120 2.61 -8.94 5.05
CA LEU A 120 3.58 -7.97 5.57
C LEU A 120 4.99 -8.58 5.68
N ALA A 121 5.11 -9.80 6.21
CA ALA A 121 6.39 -10.48 6.32
C ALA A 121 7.01 -10.81 4.94
N GLU A 122 6.20 -11.16 3.94
CA GLU A 122 6.64 -11.36 2.54
C GLU A 122 7.24 -10.08 1.94
N ARG A 123 6.86 -8.91 2.44
CA ARG A 123 7.46 -7.60 2.09
C ARG A 123 8.63 -7.21 2.99
N GLY A 124 9.13 -8.13 3.82
CA GLY A 124 10.24 -7.88 4.73
C GLY A 124 9.89 -7.04 5.96
N LYS A 125 8.61 -6.78 6.23
CA LYS A 125 8.17 -5.98 7.38
C LYS A 125 8.15 -6.79 8.66
N CYS A 126 8.61 -6.19 9.75
CA CYS A 126 8.52 -6.73 11.09
C CYS A 126 7.12 -6.47 11.68
N VAL A 127 6.33 -7.53 11.80
CA VAL A 127 4.93 -7.44 12.28
C VAL A 127 4.83 -7.72 13.79
N ASP A 128 4.14 -6.83 14.51
CA ASP A 128 3.75 -6.99 15.92
C ASP A 128 2.28 -7.42 16.00
N VAL A 129 2.04 -8.73 16.14
CA VAL A 129 0.68 -9.30 16.21
C VAL A 129 0.19 -9.29 17.65
N LYS A 130 -1.00 -8.73 17.86
CA LYS A 130 -1.61 -8.57 19.17
C LYS A 130 -3.02 -9.16 19.15
N HIS A 131 -3.29 -10.17 19.98
CA HIS A 131 -4.60 -10.79 20.11
C HIS A 131 -5.07 -11.00 21.58
N THR A 132 -4.34 -10.46 22.57
CA THR A 132 -4.75 -10.43 23.99
C THR A 132 -4.31 -9.13 24.67
N ASN A 133 -4.96 -8.74 25.76
CA ASN A 133 -4.63 -7.52 26.51
C ASN A 133 -3.15 -7.47 26.95
N GLU A 134 -2.56 -8.60 27.33
CA GLU A 134 -1.16 -8.68 27.74
C GLU A 134 -0.24 -8.29 26.58
N HIS A 135 -0.58 -8.64 25.34
CA HIS A 135 0.19 -8.27 24.15
C HIS A 135 0.19 -6.76 23.89
N LEU A 136 -0.80 -6.00 24.39
CA LEU A 136 -0.81 -4.53 24.26
C LEU A 136 0.32 -3.88 25.07
N THR A 137 0.77 -4.52 26.15
CA THR A 137 1.87 -4.01 27.00
C THR A 137 3.25 -4.24 26.39
N LEU A 138 3.35 -5.13 25.43
CA LEU A 138 4.60 -5.51 24.77
C LEU A 138 4.77 -4.73 23.47
N THR A 139 6.01 -4.38 23.14
CA THR A 139 6.36 -3.75 21.86
C THR A 139 7.46 -4.54 21.19
N LYS A 140 7.17 -5.11 20.02
CA LYS A 140 8.17 -5.79 19.21
C LYS A 140 9.19 -4.79 18.69
N ARG A 141 10.48 -5.04 18.92
CA ARG A 141 11.56 -4.15 18.47
C ARG A 141 11.62 -4.10 16.95
N GLY A 142 11.77 -2.89 16.41
CA GLY A 142 11.84 -2.65 14.97
C GLY A 142 10.57 -3.00 14.22
N ARG A 143 9.39 -2.97 14.87
CA ARG A 143 8.11 -3.24 14.21
C ARG A 143 7.80 -2.16 13.16
N ASP A 144 7.39 -2.58 11.98
CA ASP A 144 6.89 -1.71 10.91
C ASP A 144 5.36 -1.58 10.96
N ALA A 145 4.69 -2.63 11.43
CA ALA A 145 3.23 -2.66 11.53
C ALA A 145 2.74 -3.43 12.77
N VAL A 146 1.59 -3.01 13.29
CA VAL A 146 0.86 -3.69 14.36
C VAL A 146 -0.43 -4.28 13.79
N VAL A 147 -0.69 -5.55 14.07
CA VAL A 147 -1.92 -6.26 13.67
C VAL A 147 -2.71 -6.61 14.94
N TYR A 148 -3.81 -5.90 15.16
CA TYR A 148 -4.74 -6.13 16.26
C TYR A 148 -5.85 -7.09 15.83
N LYS A 149 -5.87 -8.29 16.42
CA LYS A 149 -6.88 -9.32 16.15
C LYS A 149 -7.90 -9.34 17.27
N MET A 150 -9.08 -8.79 17.01
CA MET A 150 -10.11 -8.55 18.02
C MET A 150 -10.72 -9.83 18.56
N HIS A 151 -10.86 -10.86 17.72
CA HIS A 151 -11.53 -12.11 18.08
C HIS A 151 -10.57 -13.23 18.42
N GLY A 152 -9.27 -12.96 18.54
CA GLY A 152 -8.26 -13.96 18.84
C GLY A 152 -7.45 -14.39 17.61
N ASP A 153 -6.78 -15.53 17.74
CA ASP A 153 -5.83 -16.05 16.77
C ASP A 153 -6.04 -17.56 16.56
N VAL A 154 -5.82 -18.04 15.34
CA VAL A 154 -5.96 -19.46 15.00
C VAL A 154 -5.08 -20.39 15.84
N ASP A 155 -3.90 -19.94 16.29
CA ASP A 155 -3.01 -20.74 17.13
C ASP A 155 -3.53 -20.87 18.58
N HIS A 156 -4.48 -20.02 18.97
CA HIS A 156 -5.05 -19.96 20.32
C HIS A 156 -6.59 -20.05 20.26
N PRO A 157 -7.15 -21.15 19.71
CA PRO A 157 -8.60 -21.24 19.45
C PRO A 157 -9.43 -21.18 20.74
N ASN A 158 -8.87 -21.57 21.89
CA ASN A 158 -9.53 -21.47 23.19
C ASN A 158 -9.87 -20.03 23.61
N ASN A 159 -9.16 -19.04 23.05
CA ASN A 159 -9.39 -17.62 23.31
C ASN A 159 -10.24 -16.96 22.22
N ALA A 160 -10.75 -17.73 21.26
CA ALA A 160 -11.51 -17.18 20.14
C ALA A 160 -12.89 -16.67 20.59
N ILE A 161 -13.29 -15.50 20.07
CA ILE A 161 -14.57 -14.85 20.37
C ILE A 161 -15.59 -15.24 19.31
N LEU A 162 -16.55 -16.08 19.67
CA LEU A 162 -17.53 -16.63 18.71
C LEU A 162 -18.94 -16.80 19.27
N THR A 163 -19.03 -17.16 20.55
CA THR A 163 -20.31 -17.46 21.23
C THR A 163 -20.88 -16.22 21.89
N LYS A 164 -22.17 -16.28 22.25
CA LYS A 164 -22.85 -15.18 22.93
C LYS A 164 -22.15 -14.81 24.24
N ASP A 165 -21.74 -15.80 25.02
CA ASP A 165 -21.02 -15.56 26.28
C ASP A 165 -19.68 -14.83 26.06
N ASP A 166 -18.97 -15.12 24.96
CA ASP A 166 -17.73 -14.43 24.63
C ASP A 166 -17.98 -12.93 24.35
N TYR A 167 -19.03 -12.63 23.59
CA TYR A 167 -19.43 -11.26 23.28
C TYR A 167 -19.90 -10.51 24.54
N GLU A 168 -20.67 -11.17 25.41
CA GLU A 168 -21.13 -10.58 26.68
C GLU A 168 -19.96 -10.27 27.61
N GLN A 169 -18.95 -11.14 27.69
CA GLN A 169 -17.76 -10.92 28.50
C GLN A 169 -16.69 -10.07 27.80
N TYR A 170 -16.86 -9.73 26.51
CA TYR A 170 -15.85 -9.05 25.70
C TYR A 170 -15.40 -7.73 26.32
N HIS A 171 -16.35 -6.93 26.80
CA HIS A 171 -16.06 -5.63 27.41
C HIS A 171 -15.20 -5.74 28.68
N LEU A 172 -15.22 -6.88 29.38
CA LEU A 172 -14.38 -7.14 30.55
C LEU A 172 -13.03 -7.73 30.14
N LYS A 173 -13.02 -8.70 29.23
CA LYS A 173 -11.79 -9.41 28.82
C LYS A 173 -10.93 -8.61 27.85
N MET A 174 -11.53 -7.72 27.05
CA MET A 174 -10.88 -7.00 25.95
C MET A 174 -11.10 -5.47 26.06
N GLU A 175 -11.32 -4.94 27.27
CA GLU A 175 -11.53 -3.51 27.52
C GLU A 175 -10.42 -2.63 26.92
N HIS A 176 -9.17 -3.06 27.06
CA HIS A 176 -8.02 -2.32 26.57
C HIS A 176 -7.93 -2.34 25.03
N TYR A 177 -8.39 -3.40 24.38
CA TYR A 177 -8.56 -3.43 22.91
C TYR A 177 -9.62 -2.43 22.45
N LEU A 178 -10.78 -2.42 23.11
CA LEU A 178 -11.84 -1.47 22.81
C LEU A 178 -11.35 -0.02 22.96
N SER A 179 -10.55 0.23 24.00
CA SER A 179 -9.95 1.55 24.26
C SER A 179 -8.92 1.94 23.20
N ALA A 180 -8.06 1.01 22.79
CA ALA A 180 -7.08 1.22 21.73
C ALA A 180 -7.76 1.49 20.38
N LEU A 181 -8.73 0.66 19.99
CA LEU A 181 -9.51 0.84 18.75
C LEU A 181 -10.26 2.16 18.75
N LYS A 182 -10.86 2.55 19.88
CA LYS A 182 -11.49 3.86 20.02
C LYS A 182 -10.50 4.99 19.78
N GLY A 183 -9.29 4.90 20.36
CA GLY A 183 -8.23 5.88 20.15
C GLY A 183 -7.80 5.99 18.68
N ASP A 184 -7.64 4.85 18.01
CA ASP A 184 -7.31 4.80 16.59
C ASP A 184 -8.45 5.37 15.74
N LEU A 185 -9.72 5.02 15.99
CA LEU A 185 -10.87 5.56 15.23
C LEU A 185 -10.98 7.10 15.34
N ILE A 186 -10.52 7.67 16.45
CA ILE A 186 -10.50 9.13 16.63
C ILE A 186 -9.32 9.77 15.89
N SER A 187 -8.15 9.13 15.92
CA SER A 187 -6.89 9.73 15.45
C SER A 187 -6.54 9.41 14.00
N LYS A 188 -6.96 8.24 13.48
CA LYS A 188 -6.59 7.66 12.19
C LYS A 188 -7.79 7.51 11.26
N THR A 189 -7.52 7.56 9.97
CA THR A 189 -8.53 7.29 8.94
C THR A 189 -8.58 5.80 8.64
N PHE A 190 -9.75 5.19 8.81
CA PHE A 190 -9.94 3.78 8.53
C PHE A 190 -10.47 3.50 7.13
N ILE A 191 -9.96 2.44 6.51
CA ILE A 191 -10.60 1.75 5.37
C ILE A 191 -11.08 0.38 5.84
N PHE A 192 -12.40 0.18 5.84
CA PHE A 192 -13.05 -1.09 6.13
C PHE A 192 -13.17 -1.93 4.85
N ILE A 193 -12.59 -3.14 4.86
CA ILE A 193 -12.56 -4.05 3.69
C ILE A 193 -13.10 -5.42 4.08
N GLY A 194 -14.05 -5.93 3.31
CA GLY A 194 -14.61 -7.28 3.52
C GLY A 194 -15.37 -7.43 4.84
N PHE A 195 -15.92 -6.32 5.37
CA PHE A 195 -16.53 -6.25 6.68
C PHE A 195 -18.03 -5.97 6.59
N SER A 196 -18.84 -6.78 7.29
CA SER A 196 -20.30 -6.75 7.22
C SER A 196 -20.98 -5.76 8.17
N PHE A 197 -20.24 -5.17 9.12
CA PHE A 197 -20.80 -4.31 10.18
C PHE A 197 -21.90 -4.97 11.02
N THR A 198 -21.93 -6.30 11.05
CA THR A 198 -22.82 -7.07 11.91
C THR A 198 -22.21 -7.40 13.27
N ASP A 199 -20.97 -6.95 13.51
CA ASP A 199 -20.27 -7.21 14.77
C ASP A 199 -20.77 -6.30 15.91
N PRO A 200 -21.31 -6.88 17.00
CA PRO A 200 -21.83 -6.09 18.13
C PRO A 200 -20.78 -5.23 18.85
N ASN A 201 -19.53 -5.68 18.93
CA ASN A 201 -18.46 -4.95 19.62
C ASN A 201 -18.06 -3.71 18.82
N LEU A 202 -18.00 -3.81 17.49
CA LEU A 202 -17.71 -2.65 16.66
C LEU A 202 -18.88 -1.65 16.65
N ASP A 203 -20.13 -2.11 16.54
CA ASP A 203 -21.31 -1.23 16.62
C ASP A 203 -21.31 -0.44 17.93
N TYR A 204 -20.99 -1.11 19.05
CA TYR A 204 -20.82 -0.46 20.33
C TYR A 204 -19.77 0.66 20.29
N ILE A 205 -18.57 0.41 19.76
CA ILE A 205 -17.50 1.42 19.71
C ILE A 205 -17.88 2.59 18.79
N LEU A 206 -18.38 2.29 17.58
CA LEU A 206 -18.79 3.31 16.61
C LEU A 206 -19.89 4.20 17.20
N SER A 207 -20.84 3.63 17.95
CA SER A 207 -21.86 4.40 18.65
C SER A 207 -21.26 5.36 19.68
N ARG A 208 -20.22 4.94 20.42
CA ARG A 208 -19.54 5.75 21.44
C ARG A 208 -18.72 6.87 20.83
N VAL A 209 -17.96 6.59 19.77
CA VAL A 209 -17.22 7.61 19.02
C VAL A 209 -18.20 8.65 18.46
N ARG A 210 -19.31 8.19 17.90
CA ARG A 210 -20.36 9.06 17.38
C ARG A 210 -20.94 10.00 18.43
N VAL A 211 -21.30 9.47 19.60
CA VAL A 211 -21.86 10.27 20.70
C VAL A 211 -20.84 11.27 21.25
N ALA A 212 -19.57 10.90 21.32
CA ALA A 212 -18.53 11.76 21.88
C ALA A 212 -18.19 12.97 21.01
N TYR A 213 -18.27 12.84 19.68
CA TYR A 213 -17.80 13.88 18.74
C TYR A 213 -18.91 14.47 17.85
N GLU A 214 -20.15 14.01 18.00
CA GLU A 214 -21.35 14.50 17.30
C GLU A 214 -21.13 14.71 15.80
N LYS A 215 -20.94 15.96 15.35
CA LYS A 215 -20.78 16.34 13.94
C LYS A 215 -19.32 16.45 13.48
N ASN A 216 -18.36 16.43 14.40
CA ASN A 216 -16.93 16.64 14.14
C ASN A 216 -16.15 15.32 14.19
N GLN A 217 -16.76 14.23 13.74
CA GLN A 217 -16.10 12.93 13.64
C GLN A 217 -15.14 12.93 12.46
N ARG A 218 -14.03 12.20 12.62
CA ARG A 218 -13.14 11.88 11.51
C ARG A 218 -13.90 11.03 10.48
N GLN A 219 -13.63 11.28 9.20
CA GLN A 219 -14.24 10.52 8.13
C GLN A 219 -13.47 9.21 7.90
N HIS A 220 -14.21 8.12 7.73
CA HIS A 220 -13.68 6.80 7.38
C HIS A 220 -14.31 6.31 6.08
N TYR A 221 -13.81 5.19 5.54
CA TYR A 221 -14.27 4.65 4.27
C TYR A 221 -14.54 3.16 4.36
N CYS A 222 -15.50 2.65 3.60
CA CYS A 222 -15.72 1.22 3.43
C CYS A 222 -16.03 0.87 1.98
N PHE A 223 -15.66 -0.32 1.53
CA PHE A 223 -16.07 -0.81 0.21
C PHE A 223 -17.37 -1.60 0.30
N VAL A 224 -18.30 -1.32 -0.63
CA VAL A 224 -19.57 -2.04 -0.73
C VAL A 224 -19.76 -2.47 -2.19
N ARG A 225 -20.02 -3.77 -2.42
CA ARG A 225 -20.32 -4.26 -3.77
C ARG A 225 -21.76 -3.93 -4.14
N SER A 226 -21.98 -3.33 -5.32
CA SER A 226 -23.32 -3.07 -5.86
C SER A 226 -24.12 -4.37 -5.94
N VAL A 227 -25.40 -4.33 -5.53
CA VAL A 227 -26.32 -5.47 -5.70
C VAL A 227 -26.46 -5.77 -7.19
N LYS A 228 -26.43 -7.05 -7.56
CA LYS A 228 -26.57 -7.50 -8.95
C LYS A 228 -27.92 -8.15 -9.18
N GLU A 229 -28.58 -7.77 -10.26
CA GLU A 229 -29.89 -8.29 -10.63
C GLU A 229 -29.87 -9.82 -10.83
N TYR A 230 -28.80 -10.36 -11.43
CA TYR A 230 -28.66 -11.79 -11.69
C TYR A 230 -28.50 -12.66 -10.43
N GLU A 231 -28.21 -12.08 -9.27
CA GLU A 231 -28.11 -12.78 -7.99
C GLU A 231 -29.45 -12.79 -7.22
N CYS A 232 -30.44 -12.08 -7.73
CA CYS A 232 -31.76 -11.93 -7.10
C CYS A 232 -32.77 -12.87 -7.76
N ASN A 233 -33.72 -13.38 -6.96
CA ASN A 233 -34.70 -14.35 -7.44
C ASN A 233 -35.79 -13.72 -8.33
N SER A 234 -35.98 -12.40 -8.21
CA SER A 234 -36.97 -11.63 -8.96
C SER A 234 -36.59 -10.15 -9.00
N ASN A 235 -37.23 -9.36 -9.88
CA ASN A 235 -37.04 -7.91 -9.91
C ASN A 235 -37.46 -7.25 -8.58
N ALA A 236 -38.50 -7.75 -7.91
CA ALA A 236 -38.91 -7.25 -6.60
C ALA A 236 -37.86 -7.51 -5.50
N ASP A 237 -37.20 -8.68 -5.55
CA ASP A 237 -36.09 -9.03 -4.66
C ASP A 237 -34.86 -8.14 -4.93
N TYR A 238 -34.57 -7.85 -6.21
CA TYR A 238 -33.53 -6.91 -6.61
C TYR A 238 -33.77 -5.50 -6.07
N GLU A 239 -34.97 -4.94 -6.27
CA GLU A 239 -35.36 -3.63 -5.73
C GLU A 239 -35.29 -3.59 -4.19
N TYR A 240 -35.74 -4.67 -3.53
CA TYR A 240 -35.65 -4.80 -2.07
C TYR A 240 -34.20 -4.78 -1.58
N ASN A 241 -33.31 -5.57 -2.20
CA ASN A 241 -31.91 -5.66 -1.81
C ASN A 241 -31.16 -4.36 -2.10
N MET A 242 -31.43 -3.69 -3.24
CA MET A 242 -30.93 -2.34 -3.51
C MET A 242 -31.35 -1.37 -2.41
N ARG A 243 -32.63 -1.36 -2.05
CA ARG A 243 -33.15 -0.46 -1.02
C ARG A 243 -32.53 -0.73 0.35
N LYS A 244 -32.39 -2.00 0.71
CA LYS A 244 -31.72 -2.44 1.95
C LYS A 244 -30.26 -1.96 1.97
N GLN A 245 -29.53 -2.09 0.87
CA GLN A 245 -28.16 -1.60 0.74
C GLN A 245 -28.08 -0.07 0.88
N GLU A 246 -29.01 0.69 0.28
CA GLU A 246 -29.05 2.15 0.44
C GLU A 246 -29.27 2.57 1.90
N LEU A 247 -30.20 1.89 2.60
CA LEU A 247 -30.45 2.15 4.01
C LEU A 247 -29.21 1.85 4.85
N PHE A 248 -28.54 0.74 4.59
CA PHE A 248 -27.27 0.40 5.22
C PHE A 248 -26.18 1.47 4.99
N ILE A 249 -25.97 1.90 3.74
CA ILE A 249 -25.01 2.96 3.40
C ILE A 249 -25.36 4.28 4.10
N ASN A 250 -26.65 4.60 4.21
CA ASN A 250 -27.08 5.81 4.92
C ASN A 250 -26.88 5.71 6.43
N ASP A 251 -27.00 4.51 7.01
CA ASP A 251 -26.71 4.28 8.42
C ASP A 251 -25.23 4.47 8.74
N LEU A 252 -24.33 3.98 7.87
CA LEU A 252 -22.89 4.18 7.99
C LEU A 252 -22.46 5.65 8.06
N LYS A 253 -23.17 6.55 7.35
CA LYS A 253 -22.91 7.99 7.42
C LYS A 253 -23.07 8.55 8.82
N ARG A 254 -23.91 7.94 9.68
CA ARG A 254 -24.10 8.36 11.08
C ARG A 254 -22.82 8.21 11.90
N PHE A 255 -21.95 7.28 11.50
CA PHE A 255 -20.67 6.97 12.13
C PHE A 255 -19.47 7.60 11.42
N GLY A 256 -19.72 8.56 10.50
CA GLY A 256 -18.65 9.18 9.71
C GLY A 256 -18.05 8.27 8.64
N ILE A 257 -18.68 7.12 8.34
CA ILE A 257 -18.18 6.15 7.37
C ILE A 257 -18.82 6.40 6.00
N LYS A 258 -18.00 6.70 4.99
CA LYS A 258 -18.43 6.86 3.60
C LYS A 258 -18.23 5.57 2.81
N ALA A 259 -19.31 5.03 2.27
CA ALA A 259 -19.24 3.85 1.41
C ALA A 259 -18.77 4.20 0.00
N ILE A 260 -17.79 3.46 -0.51
CA ILE A 260 -17.33 3.47 -1.89
C ILE A 260 -17.90 2.25 -2.59
N LYS A 261 -18.79 2.49 -3.57
CA LYS A 261 -19.40 1.41 -4.34
C LYS A 261 -18.43 0.86 -5.37
N VAL A 262 -18.36 -0.46 -5.46
CA VAL A 262 -17.63 -1.22 -6.49
C VAL A 262 -18.59 -2.16 -7.18
N GLU A 263 -18.40 -2.40 -8.47
CA GLU A 263 -19.26 -3.36 -9.18
C GLU A 263 -18.85 -4.79 -8.87
N GLU A 264 -17.54 -5.04 -8.73
CA GLU A 264 -16.97 -6.33 -8.39
C GLU A 264 -15.82 -6.18 -7.39
N TYR A 265 -15.55 -7.22 -6.60
CA TYR A 265 -14.53 -7.16 -5.54
C TYR A 265 -13.10 -6.93 -6.07
N PHE A 266 -12.78 -7.35 -7.30
CA PHE A 266 -11.45 -7.12 -7.87
C PHE A 266 -11.16 -5.62 -8.06
N GLU A 267 -12.20 -4.78 -8.21
CA GLU A 267 -12.03 -3.31 -8.32
C GLU A 267 -11.42 -2.70 -7.07
N ILE A 268 -11.60 -3.32 -5.90
CA ILE A 268 -10.94 -2.88 -4.65
C ILE A 268 -9.42 -2.99 -4.82
N THR A 269 -8.95 -4.10 -5.38
CA THR A 269 -7.52 -4.31 -5.64
C THR A 269 -7.00 -3.29 -6.65
N GLU A 270 -7.75 -3.04 -7.73
CA GLU A 270 -7.35 -2.03 -8.72
C GLU A 270 -7.29 -0.62 -8.15
N LEU A 271 -8.23 -0.24 -7.28
CA LEU A 271 -8.21 1.05 -6.58
C LEU A 271 -7.02 1.17 -5.63
N LEU A 272 -6.71 0.11 -4.87
CA LEU A 272 -5.55 0.11 -3.98
C LEU A 272 -4.23 0.16 -4.77
N ARG A 273 -4.14 -0.51 -5.93
CA ARG A 273 -2.99 -0.42 -6.84
C ARG A 273 -2.82 0.98 -7.41
N GLU A 274 -3.92 1.65 -7.72
CA GLU A 274 -3.89 3.05 -8.17
C GLU A 274 -3.38 3.97 -7.06
N ILE A 275 -3.82 3.76 -5.81
CA ILE A 275 -3.30 4.47 -4.63
C ILE A 275 -1.80 4.20 -4.48
N GLU A 276 -1.36 2.94 -4.53
CA GLU A 276 0.05 2.57 -4.44
C GLU A 276 0.89 3.24 -5.53
N SER A 277 0.44 3.17 -6.78
CA SER A 277 1.11 3.79 -7.93
C SER A 277 1.25 5.30 -7.75
N ARG A 278 0.16 6.00 -7.38
CA ARG A 278 0.20 7.46 -7.17
C ARG A 278 1.04 7.85 -5.96
N TYR A 279 1.00 7.07 -4.89
CA TYR A 279 1.86 7.27 -3.73
C TYR A 279 3.33 7.16 -4.11
N LYS A 280 3.71 6.10 -4.83
CA LYS A 280 5.10 5.89 -5.30
C LYS A 280 5.56 6.97 -6.26
N ARG A 281 4.69 7.54 -7.11
CA ARG A 281 5.06 8.61 -8.06
C ARG A 281 5.49 9.92 -7.40
N LYS A 282 5.30 10.07 -6.09
CA LYS A 282 5.92 11.15 -5.29
C LYS A 282 7.41 10.92 -5.02
N THR A 283 7.93 9.75 -5.34
CA THR A 283 9.33 9.38 -5.17
C THR A 283 9.98 9.22 -6.54
N VAL A 284 11.00 10.04 -6.80
CA VAL A 284 11.80 10.04 -8.03
C VAL A 284 13.12 9.33 -7.76
N PHE A 285 13.37 8.25 -8.48
CA PHE A 285 14.68 7.62 -8.56
C PHE A 285 15.54 8.37 -9.58
N ILE A 286 16.72 8.83 -9.18
CA ILE A 286 17.68 9.49 -10.07
C ILE A 286 18.83 8.52 -10.33
N SER A 287 18.87 7.99 -11.55
CA SER A 287 19.98 7.21 -12.09
C SER A 287 20.91 8.13 -12.86
N GLY A 288 22.19 8.13 -12.51
CA GLY A 288 23.17 8.91 -13.22
C GLY A 288 24.59 8.63 -12.76
N ALA A 289 25.51 8.60 -13.72
CA ALA A 289 26.94 8.50 -13.50
C ALA A 289 27.67 9.30 -14.58
N ALA A 290 28.62 10.13 -14.21
CA ALA A 290 29.36 10.96 -15.14
C ALA A 290 30.82 11.12 -14.70
N HIS A 291 31.72 10.92 -15.64
CA HIS A 291 33.10 11.42 -15.60
C HIS A 291 33.31 12.55 -16.63
N GLU A 292 32.55 12.50 -17.73
CA GLU A 292 32.43 13.57 -18.71
C GLU A 292 30.95 13.96 -18.88
N TYR A 293 30.69 15.21 -19.29
CA TYR A 293 29.34 15.81 -19.33
C TYR A 293 28.91 16.20 -20.75
N ASN A 294 29.38 15.45 -21.75
CA ASN A 294 29.13 15.67 -23.17
C ASN A 294 29.55 17.09 -23.60
N ASP A 295 28.64 17.88 -24.17
CA ASP A 295 28.90 19.24 -24.63
C ASP A 295 28.91 20.28 -23.49
N TRP A 296 28.60 19.87 -22.26
CA TRP A 296 28.47 20.78 -21.12
C TRP A 296 29.78 20.91 -20.37
N SER A 297 30.00 22.09 -19.77
CA SER A 297 31.04 22.23 -18.76
C SER A 297 30.66 21.45 -17.50
N GLU A 298 31.66 20.99 -16.74
CA GLU A 298 31.42 20.32 -15.46
C GLU A 298 30.64 21.22 -14.49
N GLU A 299 30.97 22.52 -14.42
CA GLU A 299 30.27 23.48 -13.55
C GLU A 299 28.78 23.58 -13.90
N ASP A 300 28.47 23.68 -15.20
CA ASP A 300 27.11 23.77 -15.71
C ASP A 300 26.29 22.51 -15.41
N ALA A 301 26.89 21.33 -15.61
CA ALA A 301 26.24 20.05 -15.32
C ALA A 301 25.98 19.86 -13.82
N LEU A 302 26.94 20.20 -12.96
CA LEU A 302 26.77 20.12 -11.51
C LEU A 302 25.72 21.13 -11.01
N PHE A 303 25.68 22.33 -11.61
CA PHE A 303 24.66 23.34 -11.32
C PHE A 303 23.25 22.86 -11.71
N PHE A 304 23.10 22.23 -12.88
CA PHE A 304 21.85 21.60 -13.30
C PHE A 304 21.35 20.56 -12.28
N LEU A 305 22.23 19.63 -11.89
CA LEU A 305 21.88 18.56 -10.94
C LEU A 305 21.48 19.11 -9.57
N ASN A 306 22.22 20.11 -9.08
CA ASN A 306 21.89 20.78 -7.82
C ASN A 306 20.47 21.40 -7.89
N ASN A 307 20.19 22.21 -8.92
CA ASN A 307 18.87 22.85 -9.08
C ASN A 307 17.74 21.83 -9.22
N LEU A 308 17.94 20.78 -10.02
CA LEU A 308 16.95 19.71 -10.19
C LEU A 308 16.56 19.10 -8.85
N SER A 309 17.55 18.71 -8.04
CA SER A 309 17.29 18.12 -6.72
C SER A 309 16.60 19.10 -5.77
N SER A 310 17.01 20.38 -5.78
CA SER A 310 16.39 21.43 -4.97
C SER A 310 14.93 21.64 -5.34
N ASP A 311 14.62 21.77 -6.64
CA ASP A 311 13.26 22.02 -7.13
C ASP A 311 12.32 20.82 -6.90
N LEU A 312 12.85 19.59 -6.95
CA LEU A 312 12.10 18.39 -6.61
C LEU A 312 11.68 18.39 -5.13
N ILE A 313 12.61 18.65 -4.21
CA ILE A 313 12.31 18.76 -2.77
C ILE A 313 11.29 19.87 -2.51
N LYS A 314 11.47 21.03 -3.14
CA LYS A 314 10.57 22.18 -3.04
C LYS A 314 9.15 21.87 -3.49
N LYS A 315 8.99 21.00 -4.50
CA LYS A 315 7.68 20.51 -4.99
C LYS A 315 7.14 19.31 -4.18
N ASN A 316 7.74 19.01 -3.03
CA ASN A 316 7.38 17.92 -2.13
C ASN A 316 7.50 16.52 -2.77
N PHE A 317 8.55 16.33 -3.59
CA PHE A 317 8.98 15.00 -4.02
C PHE A 317 9.99 14.41 -3.04
N LYS A 318 10.08 13.09 -3.01
CA LYS A 318 11.17 12.33 -2.42
C LYS A 318 12.15 11.95 -3.53
N ILE A 319 13.44 11.92 -3.22
CA ILE A 319 14.52 11.55 -4.13
C ILE A 319 15.17 10.28 -3.61
N VAL A 320 15.31 9.28 -4.49
CA VAL A 320 16.11 8.09 -4.25
C VAL A 320 17.33 8.14 -5.16
N SER A 321 18.53 7.96 -4.62
CA SER A 321 19.76 7.95 -5.44
C SER A 321 20.74 6.87 -5.00
N GLY A 322 21.34 6.20 -5.98
CA GLY A 322 22.44 5.25 -5.80
C GLY A 322 23.80 5.91 -5.53
N PHE A 323 23.85 7.24 -5.43
CA PHE A 323 25.08 8.02 -5.26
C PHE A 323 26.12 7.74 -6.36
N GLY A 324 25.68 7.85 -7.62
CA GLY A 324 26.56 7.65 -8.77
C GLY A 324 27.68 8.70 -8.83
N LEU A 325 28.85 8.26 -9.30
CA LEU A 325 30.03 9.13 -9.43
C LEU A 325 29.73 10.34 -10.35
N GLY A 326 30.15 11.54 -9.94
CA GLY A 326 29.93 12.79 -10.70
C GLY A 326 28.50 13.32 -10.72
N VAL A 327 27.53 12.57 -10.16
CA VAL A 327 26.12 13.00 -10.09
C VAL A 327 25.66 13.13 -8.64
N GLY A 328 25.99 12.14 -7.81
CA GLY A 328 25.44 11.99 -6.47
C GLY A 328 25.73 13.14 -5.51
N SER A 329 26.93 13.73 -5.54
CA SER A 329 27.28 14.84 -4.64
C SER A 329 26.43 16.10 -4.89
N SER A 330 26.16 16.41 -6.16
CA SER A 330 25.37 17.60 -6.52
C SER A 330 23.89 17.43 -6.19
N ILE A 331 23.33 16.23 -6.42
CA ILE A 331 21.97 15.86 -6.01
C ILE A 331 21.81 15.99 -4.48
N ILE A 332 22.80 15.53 -3.71
CA ILE A 332 22.77 15.66 -2.25
C ILE A 332 22.84 17.13 -1.85
N SER A 333 23.76 17.91 -2.42
CA SER A 333 23.93 19.33 -2.05
C SER A 333 22.62 20.10 -2.26
N GLY A 334 22.03 20.01 -3.46
CA GLY A 334 20.81 20.76 -3.77
C GLY A 334 19.60 20.32 -2.93
N ALA A 335 19.45 19.01 -2.68
CA ALA A 335 18.41 18.50 -1.79
C ALA A 335 18.61 18.97 -0.33
N LEU A 336 19.83 18.86 0.20
CA LEU A 336 20.13 19.25 1.57
C LEU A 336 20.03 20.76 1.79
N GLU A 337 20.44 21.57 0.82
CA GLU A 337 20.27 23.02 0.85
C GLU A 337 18.80 23.40 1.03
N GLU A 338 17.90 22.80 0.24
CA GLU A 338 16.46 23.10 0.37
C GLU A 338 15.88 22.60 1.71
N ILE A 339 16.24 21.38 2.15
CA ILE A 339 15.76 20.78 3.40
C ILE A 339 16.20 21.61 4.62
N TYR A 340 17.48 21.98 4.70
CA TYR A 340 18.03 22.62 5.90
C TYR A 340 17.92 24.14 5.90
N LEU A 341 17.94 24.81 4.74
CA LEU A 341 17.90 26.27 4.69
C LEU A 341 16.48 26.85 4.72
N ARG A 342 15.43 26.07 4.37
CA ARG A 342 14.04 26.58 4.29
C ARG A 342 13.09 26.07 5.38
N GLY A 343 13.60 25.36 6.39
CA GLY A 343 12.92 25.13 7.67
C GLY A 343 11.93 23.96 7.70
N ALA A 344 11.02 23.98 8.68
CA ALA A 344 10.19 22.86 9.17
C ALA A 344 9.16 22.25 8.17
N SER A 345 9.16 22.67 6.91
CA SER A 345 8.24 22.18 5.87
C SER A 345 8.77 20.94 5.14
N HIS A 346 10.05 20.61 5.31
CA HIS A 346 10.74 19.53 4.58
C HIS A 346 11.37 18.53 5.55
N SER A 347 11.29 17.25 5.22
CA SER A 347 11.81 16.15 6.04
C SER A 347 13.07 15.58 5.42
N ALA A 348 14.04 15.19 6.25
CA ALA A 348 15.22 14.43 5.81
C ALA A 348 14.82 13.09 5.15
N GLU A 349 13.63 12.56 5.46
CA GLU A 349 13.06 11.37 4.83
C GLU A 349 12.73 11.56 3.34
N GLN A 350 12.74 12.80 2.85
CA GLN A 350 12.62 13.07 1.42
C GLN A 350 13.88 12.68 0.63
N LEU A 351 15.02 12.44 1.28
CA LEU A 351 16.25 12.03 0.59
C LEU A 351 16.68 10.65 1.05
N ILE A 352 16.52 9.66 0.16
CA ILE A 352 16.90 8.27 0.39
C ILE A 352 18.19 7.98 -0.38
N LEU A 353 19.29 7.82 0.34
CA LEU A 353 20.60 7.54 -0.25
C LEU A 353 20.95 6.07 -0.07
N ARG A 354 21.31 5.42 -1.18
CA ARG A 354 21.70 4.01 -1.25
C ARG A 354 23.04 3.88 -1.98
N PRO A 355 24.15 4.40 -1.42
CA PRO A 355 25.45 4.30 -2.08
C PRO A 355 25.87 2.85 -2.26
N PHE A 356 26.50 2.55 -3.39
CA PHE A 356 27.15 1.26 -3.60
C PHE A 356 28.46 1.19 -2.82
N PRO A 357 28.80 0.04 -2.21
CA PRO A 357 30.05 -0.10 -1.49
C PRO A 357 31.24 -0.03 -2.47
N TYR A 358 32.16 0.90 -2.23
CA TYR A 358 33.32 1.17 -3.07
C TYR A 358 34.45 0.13 -2.94
N GLN A 359 34.45 -0.69 -1.88
CA GLN A 359 35.46 -1.74 -1.69
C GLN A 359 34.97 -3.03 -2.35
N GLU A 360 35.78 -3.60 -3.26
CA GLU A 360 35.56 -4.92 -3.86
C GLU A 360 35.52 -5.99 -2.76
N VAL A 361 34.33 -6.26 -2.22
CA VAL A 361 34.12 -7.42 -1.36
C VAL A 361 34.28 -8.65 -2.25
N LYS A 362 35.36 -9.43 -2.04
CA LYS A 362 35.54 -10.71 -2.73
C LYS A 362 34.47 -11.69 -2.24
N SER A 363 33.34 -11.71 -2.94
CA SER A 363 32.20 -12.58 -2.70
C SER A 363 31.73 -13.10 -4.05
N ASP A 364 31.56 -14.42 -4.16
CA ASP A 364 31.07 -15.09 -5.37
C ASP A 364 29.65 -14.63 -5.75
N ASN A 365 28.93 -13.96 -4.84
CA ASN A 365 27.56 -13.48 -5.03
C ASN A 365 27.42 -11.96 -5.19
N LEU A 366 28.53 -11.20 -5.33
CA LEU A 366 28.50 -9.73 -5.34
C LEU A 366 27.54 -9.15 -6.40
N LYS A 367 27.55 -9.73 -7.61
CA LYS A 367 26.68 -9.27 -8.71
C LYS A 367 25.20 -9.44 -8.36
N GLN A 368 24.82 -10.61 -7.84
CA GLN A 368 23.44 -10.86 -7.40
C GLN A 368 23.02 -9.91 -6.28
N CYS A 369 23.91 -9.66 -5.31
CA CYS A 369 23.66 -8.69 -4.25
C CYS A 369 23.42 -7.28 -4.79
N TYR A 370 24.19 -6.83 -5.79
CA TYR A 370 24.02 -5.50 -6.38
C TYR A 370 22.73 -5.39 -7.21
N THR A 371 22.37 -6.44 -7.95
CA THR A 371 21.07 -6.48 -8.65
C THR A 371 19.91 -6.41 -7.66
N GLN A 372 19.98 -7.18 -6.57
CA GLN A 372 18.95 -7.14 -5.52
C GLN A 372 18.90 -5.78 -4.82
N TYR A 373 20.06 -5.17 -4.55
CA TYR A 373 20.15 -3.84 -3.95
C TYR A 373 19.57 -2.74 -4.86
N ARG A 374 19.81 -2.81 -6.18
CA ARG A 374 19.16 -1.94 -7.18
C ARG A 374 17.65 -2.12 -7.18
N SER A 375 17.18 -3.36 -7.21
CA SER A 375 15.76 -3.66 -7.19
C SER A 375 15.08 -3.13 -5.92
N ASP A 376 15.70 -3.30 -4.75
CA ASP A 376 15.23 -2.75 -3.47
C ASP A 376 15.18 -1.21 -3.52
N MET A 377 16.26 -0.57 -3.93
CA MET A 377 16.34 0.89 -4.07
C MET A 377 15.26 1.44 -5.02
N ILE A 378 15.12 0.85 -6.21
CA ILE A 378 14.17 1.27 -7.24
C ILE A 378 12.72 1.01 -6.78
N SER A 379 12.47 -0.01 -5.94
CA SER A 379 11.12 -0.35 -5.46
C SER A 379 10.43 0.76 -4.67
N HIS A 380 11.20 1.71 -4.12
CA HIS A 380 10.70 2.89 -3.41
C HIS A 380 10.17 3.97 -4.36
N ALA A 381 10.58 3.96 -5.62
CA ALA A 381 10.26 4.99 -6.60
C ALA A 381 9.08 4.63 -7.49
N GLY A 382 8.34 5.64 -7.91
CA GLY A 382 7.28 5.52 -8.93
C GLY A 382 7.58 6.29 -10.21
N ILE A 383 8.73 6.98 -10.28
CA ILE A 383 9.27 7.62 -11.48
C ILE A 383 10.79 7.42 -11.45
N ALA A 384 11.37 7.08 -12.60
CA ALA A 384 12.82 7.00 -12.76
C ALA A 384 13.30 8.08 -13.75
N VAL A 385 14.37 8.79 -13.40
CA VAL A 385 15.02 9.80 -14.24
C VAL A 385 16.44 9.37 -14.50
N PHE A 386 16.84 9.34 -15.77
CA PHE A 386 18.19 8.95 -16.21
C PHE A 386 18.93 10.14 -16.78
N LEU A 387 20.17 10.32 -16.33
CA LEU A 387 21.05 11.44 -16.67
C LEU A 387 22.46 10.92 -16.97
N PHE A 388 23.05 11.34 -18.09
CA PHE A 388 24.41 10.99 -18.51
C PHE A 388 24.62 9.47 -18.64
N GLY A 389 25.64 8.92 -17.99
CA GLY A 389 25.90 7.50 -17.85
C GLY A 389 27.14 7.01 -18.56
N ASN A 390 28.26 7.60 -18.17
CA ASN A 390 29.59 7.17 -18.53
C ASN A 390 30.44 6.90 -17.28
N LYS A 391 31.45 6.06 -17.43
CA LYS A 391 32.43 5.70 -16.40
C LYS A 391 33.83 5.67 -17.00
N LYS A 392 34.84 5.90 -16.19
CA LYS A 392 36.24 5.75 -16.59
C LYS A 392 36.76 4.37 -16.20
N LEU A 393 37.31 3.64 -17.16
CA LEU A 393 37.94 2.35 -16.94
C LEU A 393 39.34 2.51 -16.32
N LYS A 394 39.90 1.42 -15.80
CA LYS A 394 41.24 1.42 -15.16
C LYS A 394 42.37 1.83 -16.12
N ASP A 395 42.15 1.66 -17.42
CA ASP A 395 43.06 2.09 -18.49
C ASP A 395 42.89 3.58 -18.88
N GLY A 396 41.96 4.29 -18.23
CA GLY A 396 41.68 5.69 -18.48
C GLY A 396 40.71 5.96 -19.62
N THR A 397 40.23 4.93 -20.33
CA THR A 397 39.23 5.09 -21.39
C THR A 397 37.84 5.33 -20.83
N LEU A 398 37.02 6.06 -21.60
CA LEU A 398 35.61 6.27 -21.29
C LEU A 398 34.78 5.07 -21.77
N ALA A 399 33.91 4.55 -20.92
CA ALA A 399 32.96 3.49 -21.23
C ALA A 399 31.56 3.87 -20.77
N MET A 400 30.53 3.30 -21.40
CA MET A 400 29.15 3.48 -20.96
C MET A 400 28.89 2.77 -19.63
N SER A 401 27.94 3.29 -18.85
CA SER A 401 27.64 2.76 -17.51
C SER A 401 26.71 1.54 -17.56
N ASP A 402 27.29 0.33 -17.50
CA ASP A 402 26.51 -0.92 -17.40
C ASP A 402 25.51 -0.93 -16.23
N GLY A 403 25.84 -0.23 -15.13
CA GLY A 403 24.97 -0.14 -13.97
C GLY A 403 23.67 0.60 -14.25
N MET A 404 23.72 1.63 -15.10
CA MET A 404 22.52 2.36 -15.51
C MET A 404 21.66 1.55 -16.48
N SER A 405 22.29 0.77 -17.38
CA SER A 405 21.55 -0.17 -18.24
C SER A 405 20.77 -1.19 -17.40
N GLU A 406 21.39 -1.74 -16.35
CA GLU A 406 20.71 -2.68 -15.44
C GLU A 406 19.57 -1.99 -14.66
N GLU A 407 19.76 -0.75 -14.20
CA GLU A 407 18.70 0.03 -13.54
C GLU A 407 17.51 0.31 -14.48
N PHE A 408 17.79 0.58 -15.76
CA PHE A 408 16.78 0.76 -16.80
C PHE A 408 15.96 -0.52 -17.02
N GLU A 409 16.61 -1.68 -17.16
CA GLU A 409 15.93 -2.97 -17.28
C GLU A 409 15.05 -3.28 -16.06
N ILE A 410 15.55 -3.01 -14.85
CA ILE A 410 14.77 -3.20 -13.61
C ILE A 410 13.54 -2.29 -13.61
N CYS A 411 13.67 -1.04 -14.05
CA CYS A 411 12.54 -0.10 -14.12
C CYS A 411 11.47 -0.58 -15.10
N LEU A 412 11.87 -1.08 -16.28
CA LEU A 412 10.96 -1.68 -17.26
C LEU A 412 10.20 -2.88 -16.67
N GLN A 413 10.91 -3.81 -16.03
CA GLN A 413 10.31 -5.00 -15.41
C GLN A 413 9.28 -4.66 -14.32
N HIS A 414 9.49 -3.56 -13.59
CA HIS A 414 8.58 -3.10 -12.54
C HIS A 414 7.49 -2.16 -13.06
N GLY A 415 7.49 -1.84 -14.36
CA GLY A 415 6.54 -0.90 -14.98
C GLY A 415 6.64 0.51 -14.41
N ILE A 416 7.85 0.94 -14.04
CA ILE A 416 8.10 2.28 -13.52
C ILE A 416 8.25 3.23 -14.72
N PRO A 417 7.47 4.33 -14.78
CA PRO A 417 7.67 5.39 -15.77
C PRO A 417 9.11 5.90 -15.82
N ILE A 418 9.74 5.80 -16.98
CA ILE A 418 11.14 6.19 -17.21
C ILE A 418 11.21 7.49 -18.02
N ILE A 419 11.88 8.50 -17.46
CA ILE A 419 12.20 9.77 -18.11
C ILE A 419 13.69 9.79 -18.43
N LEU A 420 14.02 9.70 -19.71
CA LEU A 420 15.40 9.69 -20.21
C LEU A 420 15.73 11.09 -20.75
N VAL A 421 16.74 11.75 -20.18
CA VAL A 421 17.13 13.11 -20.57
C VAL A 421 18.22 13.03 -21.65
N GLY A 422 17.81 12.82 -22.91
CA GLY A 422 18.72 12.59 -24.05
C GLY A 422 19.77 13.68 -24.26
N ALA A 423 19.46 14.93 -23.90
CA ALA A 423 20.40 16.06 -23.97
C ALA A 423 21.70 15.84 -23.15
N THR A 424 21.65 14.97 -22.13
CA THR A 424 22.82 14.63 -21.30
C THR A 424 23.75 13.58 -21.94
N GLY A 425 23.37 13.00 -23.10
CA GLY A 425 24.21 12.10 -23.89
C GLY A 425 24.45 10.72 -23.28
N TYR A 426 25.50 10.05 -23.77
CA TYR A 426 25.99 8.74 -23.30
C TYR A 426 24.91 7.64 -23.30
N ILE A 427 24.97 6.71 -22.34
CA ILE A 427 24.02 5.58 -22.28
C ILE A 427 22.57 6.07 -22.19
N THR A 428 22.29 7.22 -21.56
CA THR A 428 20.92 7.76 -21.48
C THR A 428 20.35 8.03 -22.87
N LYS A 429 21.18 8.48 -23.81
CA LYS A 429 20.77 8.71 -25.21
C LYS A 429 20.55 7.40 -25.96
N GLU A 430 21.44 6.43 -25.81
CA GLU A 430 21.27 5.09 -26.41
C GLU A 430 19.99 4.41 -25.91
N LEU A 431 19.73 4.48 -24.60
CA LEU A 431 18.51 3.95 -23.99
C LEU A 431 17.26 4.71 -24.44
N LEU A 432 17.35 6.00 -24.75
CA LEU A 432 16.22 6.78 -25.26
C LEU A 432 15.79 6.31 -26.64
N GLU A 433 16.76 6.11 -27.54
CA GLU A 433 16.50 5.56 -28.88
C GLU A 433 15.84 4.18 -28.76
N GLU A 434 16.37 3.31 -27.91
CA GLU A 434 15.79 2.00 -27.62
C GLU A 434 14.36 2.07 -27.06
N TYR A 435 14.12 2.96 -26.10
CA TYR A 435 12.83 3.08 -25.41
C TYR A 435 11.73 3.64 -26.32
N LEU A 436 12.07 4.57 -27.22
CA LEU A 436 11.13 5.15 -28.18
C LEU A 436 10.71 4.16 -29.29
N ASP A 437 11.57 3.19 -29.60
CA ASP A 437 11.38 2.18 -30.64
C ASP A 437 10.63 0.93 -30.14
N LYS A 438 10.85 0.52 -28.89
CA LYS A 438 10.29 -0.73 -28.34
C LYS A 438 8.91 -0.60 -27.71
N GLU A 439 8.56 0.56 -27.15
CA GLU A 439 7.40 0.71 -26.27
C GLU A 439 6.28 1.57 -26.87
N GLU A 440 5.03 1.13 -26.70
CA GLU A 440 3.84 1.94 -26.99
C GLU A 440 3.62 2.97 -25.89
N LEU A 441 4.39 4.06 -25.94
CA LEU A 441 4.26 5.19 -25.02
C LEU A 441 3.09 6.10 -25.42
N PRO A 442 2.32 6.65 -24.45
CA PRO A 442 1.35 7.69 -24.74
C PRO A 442 1.98 8.88 -25.44
N ASN A 443 1.33 9.39 -26.49
CA ASN A 443 1.88 10.46 -27.34
C ASN A 443 2.36 11.67 -26.54
N ASP A 444 1.59 12.11 -25.53
CA ASP A 444 1.96 13.27 -24.71
C ASP A 444 3.25 13.02 -23.92
N PHE A 445 3.43 11.81 -23.38
CA PHE A 445 4.66 11.42 -22.67
C PHE A 445 5.84 11.27 -23.64
N LYS A 446 5.62 10.67 -24.81
CA LYS A 446 6.62 10.56 -25.87
C LYS A 446 7.12 11.92 -26.34
N ASN A 447 6.24 12.92 -26.42
CA ASN A 447 6.60 14.29 -26.79
C ASN A 447 7.57 14.92 -25.77
N TYR A 448 7.35 14.74 -24.46
CA TYR A 448 8.29 15.21 -23.44
C TYR A 448 9.69 14.59 -23.62
N LEU A 449 9.78 13.29 -23.87
CA LEU A 449 11.07 12.61 -24.08
C LEU A 449 11.82 13.15 -25.31
N ILE A 450 11.10 13.38 -26.42
CA ILE A 450 11.68 13.96 -27.65
C ILE A 450 12.15 15.40 -27.43
N GLN A 451 11.44 16.18 -26.61
CA GLN A 451 11.85 17.54 -26.26
C GLN A 451 13.09 17.53 -25.36
N LEU A 452 13.13 16.66 -24.35
CA LEU A 452 14.27 16.48 -23.44
C LEU A 452 15.56 16.02 -24.13
N ASP A 453 15.48 15.46 -25.34
CA ASP A 453 16.64 15.15 -26.18
C ASP A 453 17.23 16.37 -26.89
N LYS A 454 16.40 17.39 -27.19
CA LYS A 454 16.76 18.49 -28.08
C LYS A 454 17.08 19.81 -27.38
N VAL A 455 16.62 19.97 -26.14
CA VAL A 455 16.84 21.21 -25.38
C VAL A 455 18.32 21.33 -25.02
N SER A 456 18.92 22.47 -25.39
CA SER A 456 20.32 22.79 -25.09
C SER A 456 20.49 23.77 -23.93
N ASP A 457 19.47 24.59 -23.62
CA ASP A 457 19.51 25.50 -22.47
C ASP A 457 19.20 24.75 -21.17
N ILE A 458 20.07 24.92 -20.17
CA ILE A 458 20.01 24.18 -18.91
C ILE A 458 18.78 24.55 -18.07
N LYS A 459 18.36 25.82 -18.09
CA LYS A 459 17.20 26.26 -17.31
C LYS A 459 15.92 25.73 -17.94
N GLU A 460 15.80 25.85 -19.27
CA GLU A 460 14.70 25.28 -20.03
C GLU A 460 14.61 23.76 -19.83
N LEU A 461 15.76 23.06 -19.82
CA LEU A 461 15.80 21.62 -19.57
C LEU A 461 15.29 21.26 -18.18
N ASN A 462 15.69 22.00 -17.15
CA ASN A 462 15.22 21.77 -15.78
C ASN A 462 13.71 21.99 -15.65
N GLU A 463 13.19 23.09 -16.21
CA GLU A 463 11.75 23.36 -16.21
C GLU A 463 10.96 22.26 -16.94
N LEU A 464 11.41 21.88 -18.14
CA LEU A 464 10.79 20.82 -18.93
C LEU A 464 10.82 19.46 -18.23
N LEU A 465 11.93 19.12 -17.56
CA LEU A 465 12.05 17.88 -16.79
C LEU A 465 11.08 17.86 -15.61
N LEU A 466 10.95 18.98 -14.88
CA LEU A 466 9.99 19.10 -13.80
C LEU A 466 8.55 18.99 -14.30
N GLU A 467 8.23 19.58 -15.45
CA GLU A 467 6.92 19.42 -16.10
C GLU A 467 6.65 17.98 -16.50
N ALA A 468 7.62 17.29 -17.08
CA ALA A 468 7.51 15.87 -17.43
C ALA A 468 7.23 15.00 -16.19
N ILE A 469 7.98 15.20 -15.10
CA ILE A 469 7.75 14.49 -13.82
C ILE A 469 6.35 14.76 -13.27
N GLN A 470 5.90 16.03 -13.28
CA GLN A 470 4.56 16.41 -12.82
C GLN A 470 3.45 15.85 -13.71
N HIS A 471 3.68 15.77 -15.02
CA HIS A 471 2.77 15.14 -15.97
C HIS A 471 2.66 13.64 -15.68
N THR A 472 3.77 12.95 -15.50
CA THR A 472 3.82 11.52 -15.14
C THR A 472 3.08 11.21 -13.85
N CYS A 473 3.09 12.11 -12.87
CA CYS A 473 2.28 11.97 -11.65
C CYS A 473 0.77 11.92 -11.93
N LYS A 474 0.30 12.57 -12.99
CA LYS A 474 -1.12 12.70 -13.35
C LYS A 474 -1.60 11.70 -14.40
N MET A 475 -0.67 11.03 -15.08
CA MET A 475 -1.02 10.04 -16.11
C MET A 475 -1.83 8.88 -15.52
N GLU A 476 -2.88 8.43 -16.21
CA GLU A 476 -3.46 7.12 -15.89
C GLU A 476 -2.38 6.04 -16.13
N ARG A 477 -2.43 4.95 -15.36
CA ARG A 477 -1.40 3.89 -15.34
C ARG A 477 -0.93 3.52 -16.77
N LEU A 478 0.38 3.65 -17.00
CA LEU A 478 1.03 3.11 -18.19
C LEU A 478 0.81 1.59 -18.16
N LYS A 479 0.04 1.08 -19.13
CA LYS A 479 -0.08 -0.36 -19.33
C LYS A 479 1.20 -0.82 -20.00
N TYR A 480 2.23 -1.06 -19.21
CA TYR A 480 3.36 -1.86 -19.67
C TYR A 480 2.85 -3.30 -19.83
N ALA A 481 3.05 -3.86 -21.02
CA ALA A 481 2.48 -5.13 -21.46
C ALA A 481 3.03 -6.33 -20.69
#